data_AF-A0A7W4BAM1-F1
#
_entry.id   AF-A0A7W4BAM1-F1
#
_cell.length_a   1.000
_cell.length_b   1.000
_cell.length_c   1.000
_cell.angle_alpha   90.00
_cell.angle_beta   90.00
_cell.angle_gamma   90.00
#
_symmetry.space_group_name_H-M   'P 1'
#
loop_
_entity.id
_entity.type
_entity.pdbx_description
1 polymer ?
#
loop_
_entity_poly.entity_id
_entity_poly.type
_entity_poly.pdbx_seq_one_letter_code
_entity_poly.pdbx_strand_id
1 'polypeptide(L)' 'MKFTEAKLEQAVVELLGEQGYPHLLGGELSRSNSDVLIKEDLRALPINTTSE' A
#
# COMPACT_ATOMS: atom_id res chain seq x y z
N MET A 1 -4.63 28.59 16.01
CA MET A 1 -5.05 27.78 14.84
C MET A 1 -5.17 26.33 15.31
N LYS A 2 -6.34 25.69 15.17
CA LYS A 2 -6.48 24.26 15.54
C LYS A 2 -5.74 23.42 14.50
N PHE A 3 -4.85 22.54 14.96
CA PHE A 3 -4.41 21.39 14.18
C PHE A 3 -5.62 20.48 14.00
N THR A 4 -6.02 20.26 12.74
CA THR A 4 -7.08 19.32 12.39
C THR A 4 -6.43 18.03 11.93
N GLU A 5 -7.14 16.92 12.03
CA GLU A 5 -6.70 15.62 11.52
C GLU A 5 -6.30 15.70 10.03
N ALA A 6 -7.07 16.44 9.23
CA ALA A 6 -6.74 16.70 7.83
C ALA A 6 -5.38 17.40 7.63
N LYS A 7 -4.98 18.32 8.53
CA LYS A 7 -3.66 18.97 8.45
C LYS A 7 -2.54 18.03 8.87
N LEU A 8 -2.79 17.15 9.84
CA LEU A 8 -1.84 16.13 10.25
C LEU A 8 -1.60 15.11 9.14
N GLU A 9 -2.68 14.65 8.50
CA GLU A 9 -2.62 13.72 7.37
C GLU A 9 -1.80 14.30 6.21
N GLN A 10 -2.03 15.55 5.83
CA GLN A 10 -1.25 16.22 4.78
C GLN A 10 0.25 16.30 5.12
N ALA A 11 0.60 16.68 6.36
CA ALA A 11 2.00 16.73 6.78
C ALA A 11 2.68 15.35 6.75
N VAL A 12 1.94 14.28 7.08
CA VAL A 12 2.46 12.90 7.00
C VAL A 12 2.65 12.47 5.55
N VAL A 13 1.71 12.79 4.67
CA VAL A 13 1.80 12.50 3.23
C VAL A 13 3.03 13.18 2.61
N GLU A 14 3.26 14.46 2.92
CA GLU A 14 4.43 15.20 2.44
C GLU A 14 5.74 14.54 2.92
N LEU A 15 5.84 14.20 4.20
CA LEU A 15 7.01 13.54 4.78
C LEU A 15 7.31 12.17 4.16
N LEU A 16 6.27 11.39 3.82
CA LEU A 16 6.43 10.11 3.13
C LEU A 16 6.83 10.30 1.67
N GLY A 17 6.29 11.32 1.01
CA GLY A 17 6.69 11.72 -0.35
C GLY A 17 8.18 12.05 -0.44
N GLU A 18 8.73 12.79 0.52
CA GLU A 18 10.16 13.11 0.60
C GLU A 18 11.04 11.85 0.76
N GLN A 19 10.53 10.80 1.40
CA GLN A 19 11.20 9.52 1.57
C GLN A 19 11.04 8.57 0.36
N GLY A 20 10.37 9.03 -0.70
CA GLY A 20 10.14 8.25 -1.91
C GLY A 20 8.89 7.37 -1.86
N TYR A 21 7.98 7.60 -0.91
CA TYR A 21 6.69 6.93 -0.81
C TYR A 21 5.56 7.86 -1.25
N PRO A 22 5.25 7.94 -2.56
CA PRO A 22 4.18 8.79 -3.04
C PRO A 22 2.83 8.31 -2.54
N HIS A 23 1.99 9.25 -2.10
CA HIS A 23 0.60 8.97 -1.80
C HIS A 23 -0.21 8.88 -3.10
N LEU A 24 -0.83 7.73 -3.34
CA LEU A 24 -1.67 7.47 -4.51
C LEU A 24 -3.08 7.13 -4.05
N LEU A 25 -4.08 7.74 -4.69
CA LEU A 25 -5.48 7.42 -4.41
C LEU A 25 -5.81 6.04 -4.96
N GLY A 26 -6.53 5.24 -4.17
CA GLY A 26 -6.89 3.88 -4.54
C GLY A 26 -7.67 3.77 -5.86
N GLY A 27 -8.43 4.81 -6.24
CA GLY A 27 -9.17 4.88 -7.50
C GLY A 27 -8.31 5.27 -8.72
N GLU A 28 -7.16 5.90 -8.52
CA GLU A 28 -6.20 6.22 -9.58
C GLU A 28 -5.26 5.04 -9.87
N LEU A 29 -5.26 4.04 -8.99
CA LEU A 29 -4.40 2.89 -9.13
C LEU A 29 -4.98 1.91 -10.16
N SER A 30 -4.43 1.95 -11.37
CA SER A 30 -4.72 0.96 -12.40
C SER A 30 -4.11 -0.39 -12.00
N ARG A 31 -4.91 -1.23 -11.32
CA ARG A 31 -4.56 -2.61 -11.02
C ARG A 31 -5.23 -3.53 -12.04
N SER A 32 -4.48 -4.47 -12.58
CA SER A 32 -5.04 -5.58 -13.32
C SER A 32 -5.71 -6.56 -12.36
N ASN A 33 -6.68 -7.36 -12.82
CA ASN A 33 -7.26 -8.42 -11.98
C ASN A 33 -6.21 -9.43 -11.52
N SER A 34 -5.12 -9.60 -12.28
CA SER A 34 -3.96 -10.41 -11.88
C SER A 34 -3.16 -9.84 -10.72
N ASP A 35 -3.29 -8.55 -10.41
CA ASP A 35 -2.64 -7.90 -9.25
C ASP A 35 -3.48 -8.03 -7.96
N VAL A 36 -4.70 -8.56 -8.08
CA VAL A 36 -5.62 -8.76 -6.95
C VAL A 36 -5.49 -10.20 -6.48
N LEU A 37 -4.69 -10.41 -5.44
CA LEU A 37 -4.56 -11.71 -4.79
C LEU A 37 -5.78 -12.00 -3.91
N ILE A 38 -6.47 -13.10 -4.19
CA ILE A 38 -7.47 -13.68 -3.29
C ILE A 38 -6.84 -14.78 -2.44
N LYS A 39 -7.58 -15.25 -1.43
CA LYS A 39 -7.07 -16.19 -0.42
C LYS A 39 -6.55 -17.49 -1.06
N GLU A 40 -7.16 -17.90 -2.17
CA GLU A 40 -6.79 -19.04 -2.97
C GLU A 40 -5.42 -18.88 -3.63
N ASP A 41 -5.08 -17.69 -4.13
CA ASP A 41 -3.80 -17.40 -4.77
C ASP A 41 -2.65 -17.54 -3.78
N LEU A 42 -2.84 -17.06 -2.55
CA LEU A 42 -1.86 -17.18 -1.47
C LEU A 42 -1.55 -18.63 -1.08
N ARG A 43 -2.52 -19.54 -1.23
CA ARG A 43 -2.32 -20.97 -0.98
C ARG A 43 -1.64 -21.68 -2.14
N ALA A 44 -1.78 -21.16 -3.35
CA ALA A 44 -1.14 -21.68 -4.55
C ALA A 44 0.31 -21.21 -4.69
N LEU A 45 0.72 -20.16 -3.97
CA LEU A 45 2.12 -19.76 -3.90
C LEU A 45 2.94 -20.90 -3.29
N PRO A 46 3.97 -21.43 -4.00
CA PRO A 46 4.94 -22.33 -3.40
C PRO A 46 5.79 -21.48 -2.47
N ILE A 47 5.32 -21.28 -1.23
CA ILE A 47 6.20 -20.83 -0.16
C ILE A 47 7.28 -21.89 -0.08
N ASN A 48 8.52 -21.52 -0.40
CA ASN A 48 9.67 -22.38 -0.22
C ASN A 48 9.78 -22.64 1.28
N THR A 49 9.10 -23.67 1.76
CA THR A 49 9.38 -24.26 3.07
C THR A 49 10.77 -24.86 2.90
N THR A 50 11.79 -24.10 3.31
CA THR A 50 13.12 -24.63 3.54
C THR A 50 12.94 -25.83 4.45
N SER A 51 13.07 -27.03 3.89
CA SER A 51 13.31 -28.23 4.66
C SER A 51 14.71 -28.09 5.24
N GLU A 52 14.80 -27.73 6.51
CA GLU A 52 15.90 -28.14 7.38
C GLU A 52 15.52 -29.44 8.08
#